data_AF-A0A9W7DUZ2-F1
#
_entry.id   AF-A0A9W7DUZ2-F1
#
_cell.length_a   1.000
_cell.length_b   1.000
_cell.length_c   1.000
_cell.angle_alpha   90.00
_cell.angle_beta   90.00
_cell.angle_gamma   90.00
#
_symmetry.space_group_name_H-M   'P 1'
#
loop_
_entity.id
_entity.type
_entity.pdbx_description
1 polymer ?
#
loop_
_entity_poly.entity_id
_entity_poly.type
_entity_poly.pdbx_seq_one_letter_code
_entity_poly.pdbx_strand_id
1 'polypeptide(L)'
;MSSDLSPPTAPHGKPTPDMCCLCSYEDITTEDGNYCEYLTVPSNTWSPCLFETSMVTHLLSTQFQTYMDRVKKTDCQAELRRLLAAGPPVYISDKTALPVPEGDTHVERLWFASDDKERSARLAGSVVGKDREEVIEELRRFVVVEGKEEGDDEEGKGGEEKGEEEKGEGKE
;
A
#
# COMPACT_ATOMS: atom_id res chain seq x y z
N MET A 1 -16.36 -19.01 -22.93
CA MET A 1 -16.58 -17.56 -22.85
C MET A 1 -17.38 -17.33 -21.58
N SER A 2 -16.71 -17.04 -20.48
CA SER A 2 -17.37 -16.81 -19.18
C SER A 2 -16.97 -15.45 -18.68
N SER A 3 -17.80 -14.45 -18.98
CA SER A 3 -17.72 -13.16 -18.32
C SER A 3 -18.71 -13.21 -17.17
N ASP A 4 -18.15 -13.41 -15.97
CA ASP A 4 -18.80 -13.28 -14.68
C ASP A 4 -19.34 -11.84 -14.56
N LEU A 5 -20.60 -11.64 -14.96
CA LEU A 5 -21.29 -10.37 -14.79
C LEU A 5 -21.86 -10.36 -13.37
N SER A 6 -21.06 -9.84 -12.44
CA SER A 6 -21.54 -9.40 -11.13
C SER A 6 -22.75 -8.48 -11.35
N PRO A 7 -23.84 -8.62 -10.57
CA PRO A 7 -25.02 -7.78 -10.73
C PRO A 7 -24.64 -6.30 -10.58
N PRO A 8 -25.34 -5.37 -11.27
CA PRO A 8 -25.05 -3.95 -11.14
C PRO A 8 -25.21 -3.58 -9.67
N THR A 9 -24.13 -3.09 -9.07
CA THR A 9 -24.21 -2.43 -7.77
C THR A 9 -25.10 -1.19 -7.91
N ALA A 10 -25.56 -0.63 -6.78
CA ALA A 10 -26.48 0.52 -6.76
C ALA A 10 -26.15 1.58 -7.84
N PRO A 11 -27.15 2.25 -8.45
CA PRO A 11 -26.90 3.16 -9.56
C PRO A 11 -25.91 4.25 -9.15
N HIS A 12 -24.84 4.39 -9.93
CA HIS A 12 -23.84 5.43 -9.75
C HIS A 12 -24.45 6.83 -9.89
N GLY A 13 -23.86 7.78 -9.17
CA GLY A 13 -24.28 9.16 -9.13
C GLY A 13 -23.83 9.97 -10.35
N LYS A 14 -23.95 11.29 -10.21
CA LYS A 14 -23.50 12.29 -11.19
C LYS A 14 -22.77 13.41 -10.45
N PRO A 15 -21.83 14.11 -11.11
CA PRO A 15 -21.17 15.26 -10.50
C PRO A 15 -22.19 16.37 -10.18
N THR A 16 -21.92 17.13 -9.12
CA THR A 16 -22.68 18.36 -8.83
C THR A 16 -22.30 19.46 -9.82
N PRO A 17 -23.19 20.43 -10.13
CA PRO A 17 -22.94 21.46 -11.16
C PRO A 17 -21.65 22.27 -10.99
N ASP A 18 -21.18 22.48 -9.75
CA ASP A 18 -19.98 23.25 -9.44
C ASP A 18 -18.84 22.36 -8.90
N MET A 19 -18.81 21.08 -9.28
CA MET A 19 -17.76 20.16 -8.85
C MET A 19 -16.48 20.41 -9.63
N CYS A 20 -15.36 20.58 -8.93
CA CYS A 20 -14.04 20.71 -9.55
C CYS A 20 -13.06 19.73 -8.90
N CYS A 21 -12.07 19.29 -9.67
CA CYS A 21 -10.99 18.45 -9.19
C CYS A 21 -10.11 19.20 -8.20
N LEU A 22 -9.92 18.67 -7.00
CA LEU A 22 -9.10 19.32 -5.97
C LEU A 22 -7.60 19.38 -6.27
N CYS A 23 -7.12 18.63 -7.27
CA CYS A 23 -5.71 18.60 -7.66
C CYS A 23 -5.45 19.50 -8.88
N SER A 24 -6.20 19.29 -9.96
CA SER A 24 -6.00 20.02 -11.22
C SER A 24 -6.82 21.32 -11.30
N TYR A 25 -7.83 21.49 -10.44
CA TYR A 25 -8.81 22.59 -10.49
C TYR A 25 -9.65 22.64 -11.77
N GLU A 26 -9.63 21.56 -12.56
CA GLU A 26 -10.50 21.39 -13.73
C GLU A 26 -11.92 21.00 -13.29
N ASP A 27 -12.91 21.38 -14.08
CA ASP A 27 -14.31 21.07 -13.82
C ASP A 27 -14.58 19.57 -13.97
N ILE A 28 -15.36 19.00 -13.04
CA ILE A 28 -15.81 17.61 -13.11
C ILE A 28 -17.25 17.62 -13.62
N THR A 29 -17.44 17.25 -14.88
CA THR A 29 -18.74 17.36 -15.57
C THR A 29 -19.19 16.00 -16.12
N THR A 30 -20.47 15.91 -16.48
CA THR A 30 -20.98 14.68 -17.13
C THR A 30 -20.50 14.63 -18.58
N GLU A 31 -20.36 15.79 -19.21
CA GLU A 31 -19.95 16.00 -20.58
C GLU A 31 -18.50 15.56 -20.82
N ASP A 32 -17.60 15.86 -19.88
CA ASP A 32 -16.19 15.48 -19.95
C ASP A 32 -15.95 14.03 -19.52
N GLY A 33 -16.96 13.39 -18.91
CA GLY A 33 -16.88 11.99 -18.44
C GLY A 33 -15.78 11.76 -17.40
N ASN A 34 -15.29 12.82 -16.76
CA ASN A 34 -14.15 12.79 -15.85
C ASN A 34 -14.57 12.58 -14.38
N TYR A 35 -15.86 12.39 -14.12
CA TYR A 35 -16.41 11.99 -12.82
C TYR A 35 -16.06 10.55 -12.46
N CYS A 36 -15.77 10.32 -11.18
CA CYS A 36 -15.49 9.00 -10.66
C CYS A 36 -15.98 8.81 -9.22
N GLU A 37 -16.24 7.55 -8.89
CA GLU A 37 -16.69 7.15 -7.56
C GLU A 37 -15.76 6.08 -7.00
N TYR A 38 -15.79 5.94 -5.67
CA TYR A 38 -15.01 4.94 -4.97
C TYR A 38 -15.87 4.19 -3.96
N LEU A 39 -15.62 2.89 -3.82
CA LEU A 39 -16.29 2.01 -2.88
C LEU A 39 -15.35 1.67 -1.73
N THR A 40 -15.85 1.88 -0.52
CA THR A 40 -15.15 1.58 0.73
C THR A 40 -15.68 0.29 1.36
N VAL A 41 -14.84 -0.40 2.12
CA VAL A 41 -15.18 -1.66 2.80
C VAL A 41 -14.90 -1.55 4.30
N PRO A 42 -15.68 -2.24 5.17
CA PRO A 42 -16.74 -3.19 4.87
C PRO A 42 -18.13 -2.59 4.59
N SER A 43 -18.31 -1.27 4.66
CA SER A 43 -19.63 -0.65 4.42
C SER A 43 -20.19 -0.93 3.02
N ASN A 44 -19.32 -1.17 2.03
CA ASN A 44 -19.67 -1.29 0.61
C ASN A 44 -20.42 -0.06 0.08
N THR A 45 -20.02 1.12 0.56
CA THR A 45 -20.65 2.39 0.20
C THR A 45 -19.89 3.05 -0.93
N TRP A 46 -20.59 3.37 -2.03
CA TRP A 46 -20.09 4.23 -3.10
C TRP A 46 -20.13 5.70 -2.67
N SER A 47 -19.06 6.43 -2.93
CA SER A 47 -18.92 7.86 -2.63
C SER A 47 -18.29 8.61 -3.82
N PRO A 48 -18.67 9.88 -4.04
CA PRO A 48 -18.07 10.71 -5.09
C PRO A 48 -16.60 10.99 -4.78
N CYS A 49 -15.71 10.81 -5.76
CA CYS A 49 -14.31 11.19 -5.62
C CYS A 49 -14.15 12.69 -5.95
N LEU A 50 -13.37 13.42 -5.14
CA LEU A 50 -13.09 14.84 -5.39
C LEU A 50 -11.93 15.07 -6.36
N PHE A 51 -11.46 14.01 -7.01
CA PHE A 51 -10.51 14.05 -8.11
C PHE A 51 -11.16 13.56 -9.39
N GLU A 52 -10.70 14.10 -10.51
CA GLU A 52 -11.09 13.59 -11.81
C GLU A 52 -10.41 12.25 -12.14
N THR A 53 -10.97 11.53 -13.11
CA THR A 53 -10.48 10.23 -13.58
C THR A 53 -8.97 10.20 -13.88
N SER A 54 -8.42 11.27 -14.46
CA SER A 54 -7.00 11.36 -14.82
C SER A 54 -6.09 11.32 -13.57
N MET A 55 -6.49 12.04 -12.52
CA MET A 55 -5.77 12.16 -11.25
C MET A 55 -5.86 10.86 -10.45
N VAL A 56 -7.03 10.24 -10.41
CA VAL A 56 -7.20 8.92 -9.79
C VAL A 56 -6.33 7.87 -10.50
N THR A 57 -6.31 7.88 -11.84
CA THR A 57 -5.46 6.98 -12.63
C THR A 57 -3.97 7.23 -12.36
N HIS A 58 -3.57 8.49 -12.23
CA HIS A 58 -2.20 8.84 -11.87
C HIS A 58 -1.83 8.26 -10.50
N LEU A 59 -2.66 8.47 -9.48
CA LEU A 59 -2.43 7.94 -8.13
C LEU A 59 -2.32 6.42 -8.10
N LEU A 60 -3.18 5.71 -8.83
CA LEU A 60 -3.11 4.24 -8.98
C LEU A 60 -1.74 3.79 -9.50
N SER A 61 -1.14 4.55 -10.42
CA SER A 61 0.14 4.20 -11.04
C SER A 61 1.37 4.63 -10.24
N THR A 62 1.28 5.69 -9.43
CA THR A 62 2.46 6.30 -8.80
C THR A 62 2.55 6.10 -7.30
N GLN A 63 1.45 5.99 -6.56
CA GLN A 63 1.46 6.07 -5.09
C GLN A 63 2.36 4.99 -4.45
N PHE A 64 2.37 3.77 -4.99
CA PHE A 64 3.25 2.70 -4.52
C PHE A 64 4.73 3.02 -4.77
N GLN A 65 5.08 3.44 -5.98
CA GLN A 65 6.47 3.78 -6.32
C GLN A 65 6.95 5.00 -5.51
N THR A 66 6.10 5.99 -5.31
CA THR A 66 6.39 7.15 -4.45
C THR A 66 6.67 6.72 -3.01
N TYR A 67 5.92 5.75 -2.47
CA TYR A 67 6.23 5.18 -1.15
C TYR A 67 7.62 4.52 -1.14
N MET A 68 7.92 3.66 -2.12
CA MET A 68 9.22 2.97 -2.21
C MET A 68 10.38 3.96 -2.32
N ASP A 69 10.21 4.99 -3.12
CA ASP A 69 11.19 6.07 -3.29
C ASP A 69 11.41 6.83 -1.99
N ARG A 70 10.34 7.16 -1.25
CA ARG A 70 10.44 7.86 0.04
C ARG A 70 11.20 7.03 1.07
N VAL A 71 10.90 5.73 1.18
CA VAL A 71 11.61 4.85 2.11
C VAL A 71 13.09 4.76 1.77
N LYS A 72 13.45 4.66 0.49
CA LYS A 72 14.85 4.54 0.04
C LYS A 72 15.65 5.83 0.09
N LYS A 73 14.98 6.99 -0.07
CA LYS A 73 15.63 8.30 -0.20
C LYS A 73 15.59 9.14 1.08
N THR A 74 14.71 8.85 2.03
CA THR A 74 14.60 9.62 3.28
C THR A 74 15.84 9.43 4.16
N ASP A 75 16.41 10.53 4.62
CA ASP A 75 17.48 10.58 5.63
C ASP A 75 16.92 10.79 7.06
N CYS A 76 15.66 11.24 7.17
CA CYS A 76 14.98 11.43 8.44
C CYS A 76 14.50 10.10 9.05
N GLN A 77 15.11 9.69 10.18
CA GLN A 77 14.76 8.46 10.89
C GLN A 77 13.32 8.43 11.41
N ALA A 78 12.78 9.57 11.86
CA ALA A 78 11.39 9.65 12.34
C ALA A 78 10.40 9.39 11.19
N GLU A 79 10.70 9.90 10.00
CA GLU A 79 9.89 9.67 8.80
C GLU A 79 10.01 8.21 8.34
N LEU A 80 11.23 7.66 8.29
CA LEU A 80 11.45 6.26 7.94
C LEU A 80 10.66 5.31 8.85
N ARG A 81 10.69 5.54 10.17
CA ARG A 81 9.92 4.74 11.15
C ARG A 81 8.42 4.81 10.91
N ARG A 82 7.88 6.00 10.57
CA ARG A 82 6.46 6.16 10.24
C ARG A 82 6.08 5.44 8.95
N LEU A 83 6.91 5.55 7.91
CA LEU A 83 6.70 4.87 6.64
C LEU A 83 6.71 3.35 6.82
N LEU A 84 7.70 2.81 7.54
CA LEU A 84 7.79 1.38 7.81
C LEU A 84 6.66 0.85 8.71
N ALA A 85 6.18 1.67 9.66
CA ALA A 85 5.03 1.32 10.49
C ALA A 85 3.73 1.25 9.68
N ALA A 86 3.56 2.15 8.71
CA ALA A 86 2.43 2.07 7.77
C ALA A 86 2.59 0.89 6.78
N GLY A 87 3.83 0.64 6.35
CA GLY A 87 4.15 -0.35 5.34
C GLY A 87 3.74 0.10 3.93
N PRO A 88 4.10 -0.69 2.90
CA PRO A 88 3.76 -0.38 1.53
C PRO A 88 2.24 -0.36 1.33
N PRO A 89 1.70 0.68 0.65
CA PRO A 89 0.28 0.81 0.41
C PRO A 89 -0.18 -0.23 -0.61
N VAL A 90 -1.36 -0.81 -0.38
CA VAL A 90 -1.97 -1.80 -1.30
C VAL A 90 -3.02 -1.14 -2.18
N TYR A 91 -3.83 -0.29 -1.58
CA TYR A 91 -4.95 0.39 -2.22
C TYR A 91 -4.68 1.88 -2.30
N ILE A 92 -5.30 2.55 -3.27
CA ILE A 92 -5.30 4.00 -3.35
C ILE A 92 -5.87 4.61 -2.07
N SER A 93 -5.23 5.67 -1.61
CA SER A 93 -5.71 6.45 -0.47
C SER A 93 -5.42 7.93 -0.69
N ASP A 94 -6.37 8.78 -0.35
CA ASP A 94 -6.18 10.22 -0.21
C ASP A 94 -7.11 10.74 0.87
N LYS A 95 -6.59 11.51 1.83
CA LYS A 95 -7.37 11.95 3.00
C LYS A 95 -8.48 12.92 2.65
N THR A 96 -8.34 13.64 1.54
CA THR A 96 -9.22 14.73 1.16
C THR A 96 -10.14 14.29 0.03
N ALA A 97 -9.59 13.67 -1.01
CA ALA A 97 -10.33 13.32 -2.21
C ALA A 97 -10.97 11.94 -2.19
N LEU A 98 -10.42 11.01 -1.39
CA LEU A 98 -10.98 9.67 -1.16
C LEU A 98 -11.08 9.36 0.35
N PRO A 99 -11.81 10.19 1.13
CA PRO A 99 -11.93 9.97 2.56
C PRO A 99 -12.59 8.62 2.85
N VAL A 100 -11.94 7.83 3.69
CA VAL A 100 -12.49 6.56 4.20
C VAL A 100 -13.25 6.88 5.49
N PRO A 101 -14.56 6.56 5.58
CA PRO A 101 -15.36 6.86 6.76
C PRO A 101 -14.93 6.00 7.96
N GLU A 102 -15.29 6.46 9.17
CA GLU A 102 -15.02 5.69 10.38
C GLU A 102 -15.75 4.33 10.33
N GLY A 103 -15.00 3.25 10.57
CA GLY A 103 -15.49 1.88 10.47
C GLY A 103 -15.05 1.17 9.18
N ASP A 104 -14.68 1.92 8.15
CA ASP A 104 -14.10 1.38 6.92
C ASP A 104 -12.57 1.35 6.97
N THR A 105 -12.00 0.41 6.21
CA THR A 105 -10.56 0.12 6.22
C THR A 105 -9.84 0.72 5.03
N HIS A 106 -10.42 0.60 3.83
CA HIS A 106 -9.79 1.04 2.59
C HIS A 106 -10.79 1.18 1.45
N VAL A 107 -10.34 1.79 0.36
CA VAL A 107 -11.04 1.83 -0.92
C VAL A 107 -10.77 0.52 -1.66
N GLU A 108 -11.80 -0.27 -1.97
CA GLU A 108 -11.66 -1.57 -2.64
C GLU A 108 -11.87 -1.44 -4.16
N ARG A 109 -12.83 -0.62 -4.58
CA ARG A 109 -13.22 -0.46 -5.99
C ARG A 109 -13.36 1.00 -6.38
N LEU A 110 -13.18 1.26 -7.67
CA LEU A 110 -13.36 2.55 -8.30
C LEU A 110 -14.33 2.38 -9.46
N TRP A 111 -15.13 3.39 -9.77
CA TRP A 111 -15.96 3.43 -10.96
C TRP A 111 -15.70 4.73 -11.72
N PHE A 112 -15.63 4.63 -13.05
CA PHE A 112 -15.37 5.78 -13.93
C PHE A 112 -16.57 6.04 -14.84
N ALA A 113 -17.07 7.28 -14.82
CA ALA A 113 -18.20 7.67 -15.65
C ALA A 113 -17.90 7.62 -17.16
N SER A 114 -16.62 7.79 -17.54
CA SER A 114 -16.18 7.74 -18.95
C SER A 114 -16.45 6.42 -19.65
N ASP A 115 -16.35 5.29 -18.94
CA ASP A 115 -16.51 3.96 -19.53
C ASP A 115 -17.53 3.07 -18.82
N ASP A 116 -18.18 3.59 -17.77
CA ASP A 116 -19.18 2.91 -16.94
C ASP A 116 -18.66 1.57 -16.39
N LYS A 117 -17.40 1.52 -15.97
CA LYS A 117 -16.77 0.29 -15.46
C LYS A 117 -16.22 0.45 -14.06
N GLU A 118 -16.51 -0.57 -13.26
CA GLU A 118 -15.89 -0.77 -11.96
C GLU A 118 -14.51 -1.44 -12.13
N ARG A 119 -13.49 -0.90 -11.45
CA ARG A 119 -12.12 -1.39 -11.46
C ARG A 119 -11.62 -1.58 -10.02
N SER A 120 -10.57 -2.38 -9.86
CA SER A 120 -9.91 -2.52 -8.55
C SER A 120 -9.18 -1.23 -8.19
N ALA A 121 -9.25 -0.85 -6.92
CA ALA A 121 -8.54 0.29 -6.36
C ALA A 121 -7.09 -0.04 -5.95
N ARG A 122 -6.59 -1.24 -6.28
CA ARG A 122 -5.22 -1.67 -5.99
C ARG A 122 -4.21 -0.87 -6.80
N LEU A 123 -3.13 -0.46 -6.13
CA LEU A 123 -2.04 0.28 -6.74
C LEU A 123 -1.20 -0.61 -7.66
N ALA A 124 -0.68 -0.02 -8.74
CA ALA A 124 0.26 -0.70 -9.61
C ALA A 124 1.55 -1.05 -8.85
N GLY A 125 1.96 -2.33 -8.91
CA GLY A 125 3.12 -2.83 -8.18
C GLY A 125 2.87 -3.14 -6.70
N SER A 126 1.64 -2.94 -6.20
CA SER A 126 1.30 -3.33 -4.83
C SER A 126 1.44 -4.84 -4.62
N VAL A 127 1.96 -5.20 -3.45
CA VAL A 127 2.13 -6.58 -3.00
C VAL A 127 1.20 -6.85 -1.80
N VAL A 128 0.70 -8.08 -1.69
CA VAL A 128 -0.22 -8.51 -0.62
C VAL A 128 0.25 -9.81 0.02
N GLY A 129 -0.20 -10.07 1.25
CA GLY A 129 0.15 -11.29 1.98
C GLY A 129 1.64 -11.42 2.21
N LYS A 130 2.18 -12.62 1.94
CA LYS A 130 3.58 -12.97 2.19
C LYS A 130 4.57 -12.05 1.46
N ASP A 131 4.29 -11.71 0.20
CA ASP A 131 5.15 -10.82 -0.59
C ASP A 131 5.22 -9.42 0.02
N ARG A 132 4.12 -8.96 0.65
CA ARG A 132 4.10 -7.69 1.38
C ARG A 132 4.94 -7.75 2.65
N GLU A 133 4.87 -8.86 3.36
CA GLU A 133 5.67 -9.09 4.57
C GLU A 133 7.16 -9.13 4.23
N GLU A 134 7.56 -9.83 3.17
CA GLU A 134 8.94 -9.90 2.70
C GLU A 134 9.49 -8.52 2.32
N VAL A 135 8.72 -7.71 1.59
CA VAL A 135 9.10 -6.32 1.27
C VAL A 135 9.24 -5.48 2.54
N ILE A 136 8.34 -5.62 3.51
CA ILE A 136 8.47 -4.89 4.79
C ILE A 136 9.75 -5.30 5.53
N GLU A 137 10.07 -6.59 5.58
CA GLU A 137 11.30 -7.09 6.22
C GLU A 137 12.56 -6.59 5.52
N GLU A 138 12.58 -6.56 4.18
CA GLU A 138 13.67 -5.98 3.42
C GLU A 138 13.83 -4.49 3.73
N LEU A 139 12.72 -3.74 3.71
CA LEU A 139 12.74 -2.30 3.96
C LEU A 139 13.15 -1.96 5.41
N ARG A 140 12.88 -2.83 6.38
CA ARG A 140 13.32 -2.66 7.78
C ARG A 140 14.84 -2.68 7.94
N ARG A 141 15.58 -3.28 7.00
CA ARG A 141 17.06 -3.29 7.04
C ARG A 141 17.67 -1.90 6.83
N PHE A 142 16.93 -0.95 6.26
CA PHE A 142 17.38 0.43 6.08
C PHE A 142 17.30 1.27 7.37
N VAL A 143 16.67 0.77 8.44
CA VAL A 143 16.68 1.47 9.73
C VAL A 143 18.07 1.37 10.33
N VAL A 144 18.84 2.46 10.22
CA VAL A 144 20.06 2.64 10.99
C VAL A 144 19.65 2.75 12.45
N VAL A 145 19.94 1.72 13.24
CA VAL A 145 19.80 1.78 14.69
C VAL A 145 20.89 2.71 15.20
N GLU A 146 20.53 3.95 15.53
CA GLU A 146 21.39 4.79 16.37
C GLU A 146 21.67 4.01 17.67
N GLY A 147 22.88 3.45 17.77
CA GLY A 147 23.33 2.64 18.91
C GLY A 147 23.82 1.22 18.59
N LYS A 148 23.81 0.74 17.34
CA LYS A 148 24.64 -0.42 16.95
C LYS A 148 25.94 0.09 16.35
N GLU A 149 26.97 0.18 17.19
CA GLU A 149 28.35 0.13 16.72
C GLU A 149 28.50 -1.12 15.83
N GLU A 150 29.06 -0.94 14.63
CA GLU A 150 29.50 -2.04 13.79
C GLU A 150 30.59 -2.80 14.56
N GLY A 151 30.25 -4.02 14.97
CA GLY A 151 31.12 -4.91 15.73
C GLY A 151 30.41 -6.25 15.95
N ASP A 152 29.87 -6.82 14.87
CA ASP A 152 29.53 -8.25 14.84
C ASP A 152 30.56 -8.90 13.91
N ASP A 153 31.73 -9.16 14.49
CA ASP A 153 32.77 -10.01 13.92
C ASP A 153 32.20 -11.41 13.70
N GLU A 154 31.78 -11.71 12.47
CA GLU A 154 31.77 -13.09 11.97
C GLU A 154 32.79 -13.20 10.82
N GLU A 155 34.07 -13.18 11.20
CA GLU A 155 35.14 -13.75 10.38
C GLU A 155 35.41 -15.19 10.87
N GLY A 156 35.20 -16.15 9.97
CA GLY A 156 35.09 -17.57 10.31
C GLY A 156 36.38 -18.40 10.40
N LYS A 157 36.17 -19.71 10.19
CA LYS A 157 37.10 -20.88 10.24
C LYS A 157 37.20 -21.48 11.65
N GLY A 158 36.98 -22.77 11.88
CA GLY A 158 37.03 -23.94 10.99
C GLY A 158 37.88 -25.01 11.67
N GLY A 159 37.35 -26.24 11.77
CA GLY A 159 38.14 -27.47 11.92
C GLY A 159 38.47 -27.93 13.34
N GLU A 160 37.89 -29.07 13.74
CA GLU A 160 38.54 -30.40 13.76
C GLU A 160 38.15 -31.26 14.98
N GLU A 161 37.72 -32.49 14.68
CA GLU A 161 37.39 -33.58 15.59
C GLU A 161 38.60 -34.10 16.38
N LYS A 162 38.31 -34.60 17.61
CA LYS A 162 38.77 -35.85 18.27
C LYS A 162 38.55 -35.63 19.78
N GLY A 163 37.74 -36.38 20.50
CA GLY A 163 37.70 -37.83 20.60
C GLY A 163 38.57 -38.25 21.77
N GLU A 164 38.00 -38.48 22.96
CA GLU A 164 38.33 -39.64 23.81
C GLU A 164 37.38 -39.73 25.03
N GLU A 165 36.89 -40.95 25.19
CA GLU A 165 36.11 -41.51 26.27
C GLU A 165 37.09 -42.03 27.33
N GLU A 166 36.94 -41.70 28.62
CA GLU A 166 37.37 -42.64 29.66
C GLU A 166 36.59 -42.50 30.98
N LYS A 167 36.18 -43.66 31.48
CA LYS A 167 35.50 -43.94 32.75
C LYS A 167 36.33 -43.54 33.97
N GLY A 168 35.66 -43.29 35.09
CA GLY A 168 36.30 -43.26 36.41
C GLY A 168 35.31 -43.24 37.57
N GLU A 169 34.78 -44.42 37.91
CA GLU A 169 34.08 -44.76 39.15
C GLU A 169 35.06 -44.73 40.34
N GLY A 170 34.70 -44.17 41.51
CA GLY A 170 35.64 -44.14 42.64
C GLY A 170 35.20 -43.39 43.90
N LYS A 171 34.23 -43.98 44.59
CA LYS A 171 33.95 -43.97 46.04
C LYS A 171 35.08 -43.49 46.98
N GLU A 172 34.74 -42.59 47.91
CA GLU A 172 35.15 -42.64 49.33
C GLU A 172 33.98 -42.21 50.22
#